data_AF-A0A838VQ13-F1
#
_entry.id   AF-A0A838VQ13-F1
#
_cell.length_a   1.000
_cell.length_b   1.000
_cell.length_c   1.000
_cell.angle_alpha   90.00
_cell.angle_beta   90.00
_cell.angle_gamma   90.00
#
_symmetry.space_group_name_H-M   'P 1'
#
loop_
_entity.id
_entity.type
_entity.pdbx_description
1 polymer ?
#
loop_
_entity_poly.entity_id
_entity_poly.type
_entity_poly.pdbx_seq_one_letter_code
_entity_poly.pdbx_strand_id
1 'polypeptide(L)'
;MSVKASGGSSVARPQLYQTVPVATITQAEQQDRFLARGELSELAGYFASGTKRIEIAQRISDNSEIIVSRAANRIFVGGSPMAFLEKPKAPEPEMAMVGASSVMDLKEGMKLGTVTYVENRGGFFEGLRSLFNATPSGPIPAGFRPINVARYGPTNMAKSLRDLSWFLRYLTYAIVAGDPNIITVNTRGLREIIENACSTEATIVALQEMRAAALSYFRKDEEGTTIVSQYMDVLISEFKAPTPSTKARQRPSDDQQGLELPQSYFNAAERRPKYAMKPGLSAVEKNDVIKAAYRQVFERDITRAYSLSISDLESKVKNGDISMKEFIRRLGRSPLYQKQFYQPYINSRALELAFRHFLGRGPSSREEVQKYFSIVSQGGLPALVDALVDSSEYSDYFGEETVPYLRGLGQEAQECRNWGPQQDLLNYSAPYRKIPQFITTFAAYNQPLPDQHPYGSGNDPLEIQFGAIFPKETRNPSS
;
A
#
# COMPACT_ATOMS: atom_id res chain seq x y z
N MET A 1 7.68 -6.58 31.04
CA MET A 1 7.17 -5.21 30.77
C MET A 1 5.65 -5.28 30.72
N SER A 2 4.95 -4.53 31.58
CA SER A 2 3.51 -4.32 31.44
C SER A 2 3.27 -3.01 30.69
N VAL A 3 2.40 -3.04 29.68
CA VAL A 3 1.96 -1.84 28.95
C VAL A 3 0.87 -1.17 29.79
N LYS A 4 1.09 0.08 30.18
CA LYS A 4 0.22 0.79 31.15
C LYS A 4 -0.73 1.80 30.51
N ALA A 5 -0.48 2.16 29.25
CA ALA A 5 -1.31 3.10 28.51
C ALA A 5 -1.40 2.70 27.04
N SER A 6 -2.43 3.19 26.37
CA SER A 6 -2.66 2.99 24.94
C SER A 6 -3.16 4.29 24.32
N GLY A 7 -2.62 4.66 23.17
CA GLY A 7 -3.13 5.76 22.36
C GLY A 7 -4.35 5.36 21.51
N GLY A 8 -4.86 4.14 21.69
CA GLY A 8 -5.93 3.55 20.91
C GLY A 8 -5.42 2.82 19.65
N SER A 9 -6.19 1.82 19.22
CA SER A 9 -6.01 1.20 17.91
C SER A 9 -6.99 1.84 16.92
N SER A 10 -6.48 2.39 15.83
CA SER A 10 -7.31 2.82 14.69
C SER A 10 -7.33 1.69 13.66
N VAL A 11 -8.48 1.45 13.02
CA VAL A 11 -8.62 0.41 11.99
C VAL A 11 -7.90 0.88 10.74
N ALA A 12 -6.61 0.55 10.63
CA ALA A 12 -5.83 0.83 9.44
C ALA A 12 -5.91 -0.38 8.50
N ARG A 13 -6.35 -0.15 7.26
CA ARG A 13 -6.31 -1.16 6.20
C ARG A 13 -5.16 -0.84 5.28
N PRO A 14 -4.08 -1.65 5.25
CA PRO A 14 -2.98 -1.41 4.34
C PRO A 14 -3.45 -1.57 2.90
N GLN A 15 -2.99 -0.68 2.01
CA GLN A 15 -3.26 -0.82 0.59
C GLN A 15 -2.50 -2.04 0.06
N LEU A 16 -3.22 -2.94 -0.60
CA LEU A 16 -2.64 -4.19 -1.10
C LEU A 16 -2.16 -4.06 -2.54
N TYR A 17 -2.93 -3.35 -3.36
CA TYR A 17 -2.68 -3.14 -4.79
C TYR A 17 -3.49 -1.95 -5.32
N GLN A 18 -3.28 -1.60 -6.58
CA GLN A 18 -3.99 -0.52 -7.27
C GLN A 18 -4.83 -1.13 -8.40
N THR A 19 -5.96 -0.49 -8.69
CA THR A 19 -6.79 -0.78 -9.85
C THR A 19 -6.97 0.51 -10.63
N VAL A 20 -7.21 0.42 -11.94
CA VAL A 20 -7.40 1.62 -12.77
C VAL A 20 -8.52 2.52 -12.22
N PRO A 21 -9.71 2.00 -11.85
CA PRO A 21 -10.76 2.86 -11.29
C PRO A 21 -10.40 3.51 -9.97
N VAL A 22 -9.75 2.78 -9.06
CA VAL A 22 -9.38 3.34 -7.75
C VAL A 22 -8.30 4.41 -7.93
N ALA A 23 -7.27 4.15 -8.71
CA ALA A 23 -6.18 5.09 -8.94
C ALA A 23 -6.66 6.40 -9.59
N THR A 24 -7.55 6.32 -10.60
CA THR A 24 -8.10 7.50 -11.30
C THR A 24 -9.02 8.32 -10.41
N ILE A 25 -9.91 7.67 -9.65
CA ILE A 25 -10.80 8.38 -8.71
C ILE A 25 -9.99 9.01 -7.58
N THR A 26 -9.04 8.28 -7.01
CA THR A 26 -8.17 8.77 -5.94
C THR A 26 -7.35 9.98 -6.39
N GLN A 27 -6.86 10.03 -7.63
CA GLN A 27 -6.10 11.18 -8.12
C GLN A 27 -6.93 12.48 -8.14
N ALA A 28 -8.21 12.39 -8.49
CA ALA A 28 -9.12 13.54 -8.43
C ALA A 28 -9.52 13.90 -7.00
N GLU A 29 -9.76 12.89 -6.15
CA GLU A 29 -10.07 13.05 -4.72
C GLU A 29 -8.94 13.75 -3.97
N GLN A 30 -7.69 13.31 -4.16
CA GLN A 30 -6.50 13.94 -3.57
C GLN A 30 -6.26 15.38 -4.04
N GLN A 31 -7.01 15.85 -5.04
CA GLN A 31 -6.96 17.20 -5.61
C GLN A 31 -8.20 18.04 -5.28
N ASP A 32 -9.15 17.52 -4.49
CA ASP A 32 -10.45 18.14 -4.19
C ASP A 32 -11.21 18.61 -5.44
N ARG A 33 -11.00 17.93 -6.57
CA ARG A 33 -11.62 18.27 -7.85
C ARG A 33 -12.60 17.21 -8.30
N PHE A 34 -13.50 17.63 -9.18
CA PHE A 34 -14.28 16.69 -9.95
C PHE A 34 -13.41 16.04 -11.03
N LEU A 35 -13.79 14.82 -11.41
CA LEU A 35 -13.13 14.08 -12.48
C LEU A 35 -13.11 14.89 -13.77
N ALA A 36 -11.93 15.00 -14.37
CA ALA A 36 -11.76 15.66 -15.66
C ALA A 36 -12.30 14.77 -16.79
N ARG A 37 -12.60 15.37 -17.94
CA ARG A 37 -13.10 14.62 -19.11
C ARG A 37 -12.14 13.51 -19.55
N GLY A 38 -10.82 13.72 -19.42
CA GLY A 38 -9.80 12.71 -19.72
C GLY A 38 -9.90 11.48 -18.81
N GLU A 39 -10.05 11.67 -17.50
CA GLU A 39 -10.18 10.59 -16.52
C GLU A 39 -11.51 9.86 -16.65
N LEU A 40 -12.59 10.59 -16.95
CA LEU A 40 -13.89 9.98 -17.28
C LEU A 40 -13.78 9.11 -18.54
N SER A 41 -13.01 9.55 -19.53
CA SER A 41 -12.73 8.77 -20.73
C SER A 41 -11.89 7.52 -20.43
N GLU A 42 -10.93 7.62 -19.51
CA GLU A 42 -10.12 6.48 -19.05
C GLU A 42 -10.98 5.44 -18.31
N LEU A 43 -11.84 5.89 -17.39
CA LEU A 43 -12.82 5.05 -16.71
C LEU A 43 -13.77 4.37 -17.72
N ALA A 44 -14.30 5.14 -18.68
CA ALA A 44 -15.16 4.61 -19.72
C ALA A 44 -14.44 3.54 -20.56
N GLY A 45 -13.17 3.79 -20.95
CA GLY A 45 -12.35 2.83 -21.68
C GLY A 45 -12.09 1.55 -20.88
N TYR A 46 -11.81 1.68 -19.58
CA TYR A 46 -11.67 0.55 -18.67
C TYR A 46 -12.96 -0.27 -18.60
N PHE A 47 -14.12 0.34 -18.35
CA PHE A 47 -15.38 -0.41 -18.22
C PHE A 47 -15.85 -1.02 -19.54
N ALA A 48 -15.62 -0.34 -20.68
CA ALA A 48 -15.96 -0.87 -22.01
C ALA A 48 -15.21 -2.18 -22.33
N SER A 49 -13.94 -2.30 -21.90
CA SER A 49 -13.13 -3.50 -22.10
C SER A 49 -13.30 -4.56 -20.98
N GLY A 50 -14.26 -4.37 -20.07
CA GLY A 50 -14.47 -5.26 -18.92
C GLY A 50 -14.86 -6.70 -19.29
N THR A 51 -15.77 -6.87 -20.25
CA THR A 51 -16.22 -8.20 -20.72
C THR A 51 -15.05 -9.01 -21.26
N LYS A 52 -14.19 -8.36 -22.04
CA LYS A 52 -12.98 -8.97 -22.61
C LYS A 52 -12.02 -9.47 -21.53
N ARG A 53 -11.77 -8.66 -20.49
CA ARG A 53 -10.88 -9.04 -19.38
C ARG A 53 -11.43 -10.20 -18.56
N ILE A 54 -12.75 -10.25 -18.35
CA ILE A 54 -13.42 -11.38 -17.70
C ILE A 54 -13.31 -12.64 -18.56
N GLU A 55 -13.55 -12.54 -19.86
CA GLU A 55 -13.41 -13.68 -20.79
C GLU A 55 -11.99 -14.26 -20.78
N ILE A 56 -10.97 -13.39 -20.81
CA ILE A 56 -9.56 -13.79 -20.70
C ILE A 56 -9.30 -14.51 -19.38
N ALA A 57 -9.74 -13.92 -18.26
CA ALA A 57 -9.55 -14.49 -16.94
C ALA A 57 -10.25 -15.85 -16.79
N GLN A 58 -11.45 -16.00 -17.35
CA GLN A 58 -12.20 -17.26 -17.34
C GLN A 58 -11.48 -18.33 -18.16
N ARG A 59 -11.10 -18.03 -19.41
CA ARG A 59 -10.36 -18.98 -20.26
C ARG A 59 -9.07 -19.46 -19.62
N ILE A 60 -8.32 -18.57 -18.96
CA ILE A 60 -7.10 -18.94 -18.24
C ILE A 60 -7.43 -19.80 -17.00
N SER A 61 -8.48 -19.47 -16.26
CA SER A 61 -8.89 -20.19 -15.06
C SER A 61 -9.37 -21.60 -15.37
N ASP A 62 -10.20 -21.76 -16.41
CA ASP A 62 -10.73 -23.05 -16.88
C ASP A 62 -9.61 -23.99 -17.35
N ASN A 63 -8.53 -23.43 -17.91
CA ASN A 63 -7.38 -24.19 -18.41
C ASN A 63 -6.17 -24.18 -17.47
N SER A 64 -6.34 -23.74 -16.22
CA SER A 64 -5.24 -23.52 -15.27
C SER A 64 -4.43 -24.79 -14.97
N GLU A 65 -5.09 -25.93 -14.77
CA GLU A 65 -4.42 -27.22 -14.52
C GLU A 65 -3.52 -27.63 -15.71
N ILE A 66 -3.96 -27.37 -16.94
CA ILE A 66 -3.20 -27.69 -18.16
C ILE A 66 -2.01 -26.74 -18.32
N ILE A 67 -2.20 -25.44 -18.04
CA ILE A 67 -1.13 -24.44 -18.11
C ILE A 67 -0.03 -24.78 -17.08
N VAL A 68 -0.42 -25.05 -15.83
CA VAL A 68 0.53 -25.39 -14.77
C VAL A 68 1.22 -26.74 -15.05
N SER A 69 0.52 -27.71 -15.64
CA SER A 69 1.11 -29.04 -15.91
C SER A 69 2.14 -28.99 -17.02
N ARG A 70 1.91 -28.21 -18.08
CA ARG A 70 2.91 -27.95 -19.12
C ARG A 70 4.16 -27.31 -18.54
N ALA A 71 4.00 -26.28 -17.72
CA ALA A 71 5.12 -25.61 -17.07
C ALA A 71 5.87 -26.53 -16.10
N ALA A 72 5.16 -27.29 -15.27
CA ALA A 72 5.78 -28.23 -14.33
C ALA A 72 6.55 -29.33 -15.04
N ASN A 73 6.00 -29.92 -16.11
CA ASN A 73 6.67 -30.95 -16.90
C ASN A 73 7.92 -30.44 -17.62
N ARG A 74 8.04 -29.12 -17.85
CA ARG A 74 9.24 -28.51 -18.42
C ARG A 74 10.40 -28.46 -17.41
N ILE A 75 10.11 -28.33 -16.12
CA ILE A 75 11.13 -28.10 -15.08
C ILE A 75 11.36 -29.29 -14.15
N PHE A 76 10.41 -30.22 -14.05
CA PHE A 76 10.50 -31.42 -13.22
C PHE A 76 10.67 -32.68 -14.05
N VAL A 77 11.49 -33.61 -13.56
CA VAL A 77 11.73 -34.93 -14.18
C VAL A 77 11.63 -36.06 -13.16
N GLY A 78 11.29 -37.27 -13.63
CA GLY A 78 11.31 -38.49 -12.80
C GLY A 78 10.06 -38.71 -11.94
N GLY A 79 8.90 -38.23 -12.36
CA GLY A 79 7.61 -38.45 -11.69
C GLY A 79 6.47 -37.64 -12.32
N SER A 80 5.25 -37.75 -11.77
CA SER A 80 4.11 -36.89 -12.14
C SER A 80 4.01 -35.72 -11.16
N PRO A 81 4.40 -34.48 -11.54
CA PRO A 81 4.35 -33.34 -10.63
C PRO A 81 2.92 -33.04 -10.15
N MET A 82 1.92 -33.24 -11.02
CA MET A 82 0.52 -32.90 -10.74
C MET A 82 -0.09 -33.62 -9.54
N ALA A 83 0.49 -34.74 -9.09
CA ALA A 83 0.06 -35.42 -7.87
C ALA A 83 0.21 -34.56 -6.59
N PHE A 84 1.06 -33.53 -6.63
CA PHE A 84 1.35 -32.66 -5.49
C PHE A 84 0.61 -31.30 -5.54
N LEU A 85 -0.26 -31.09 -6.53
CA LEU A 85 -1.04 -29.86 -6.63
C LEU A 85 -2.17 -29.87 -5.58
N GLU A 86 -2.02 -29.07 -4.53
CA GLU A 86 -3.08 -28.85 -3.55
C GLU A 86 -4.19 -27.99 -4.19
N LYS A 87 -5.39 -28.56 -4.34
CA LYS A 87 -6.56 -27.79 -4.77
C LYS A 87 -6.96 -26.83 -3.65
N PRO A 88 -7.28 -25.56 -3.95
CA PRO A 88 -7.82 -24.67 -2.94
C PRO A 88 -9.08 -25.33 -2.37
N LYS A 89 -9.15 -25.45 -1.03
CA LYS A 89 -10.39 -25.84 -0.36
C LYS A 89 -11.45 -24.83 -0.83
N ALA A 90 -12.50 -25.32 -1.48
CA ALA A 90 -13.67 -24.50 -1.74
C ALA A 90 -14.09 -23.84 -0.42
N PRO A 91 -14.57 -22.58 -0.42
CA PRO A 91 -15.14 -22.00 0.79
C PRO A 91 -16.18 -22.99 1.31
N GLU A 92 -16.01 -23.44 2.56
CA GLU A 92 -17.01 -24.27 3.21
C GLU A 92 -18.35 -23.56 3.05
N PRO A 93 -19.38 -24.20 2.46
CA PRO A 93 -20.68 -23.58 2.37
C PRO A 93 -21.17 -23.37 3.80
N GLU A 94 -21.38 -22.10 4.17
CA GLU A 94 -22.13 -21.77 5.38
C GLU A 94 -23.44 -22.54 5.36
N MET A 95 -23.72 -23.17 6.50
CA MET A 95 -24.77 -24.13 6.81
C MET A 95 -26.04 -24.05 5.93
N ALA A 96 -26.24 -25.07 5.08
CA ALA A 96 -27.56 -25.52 4.67
C ALA A 96 -27.75 -26.97 5.15
N MET A 97 -28.80 -27.17 5.94
CA MET A 97 -29.14 -28.43 6.60
C MET A 97 -29.42 -29.59 5.61
N VAL A 98 -28.78 -30.71 5.91
CA VAL A 98 -29.25 -32.11 5.87
C VAL A 98 -30.17 -32.54 4.72
N GLY A 99 -29.63 -33.43 3.87
CA GLY A 99 -30.42 -34.49 3.25
C GLY A 99 -30.07 -34.83 1.81
N ALA A 100 -28.99 -35.60 1.60
CA ALA A 100 -28.93 -36.64 0.56
C ALA A 100 -27.57 -37.35 0.61
N SER A 101 -27.62 -38.60 1.06
CA SER A 101 -26.59 -39.61 0.93
C SER A 101 -26.24 -39.87 -0.55
N SER A 102 -24.94 -39.91 -0.85
CA SER A 102 -24.25 -40.80 -1.83
C SER A 102 -23.15 -40.07 -2.61
N VAL A 103 -21.98 -39.88 -2.00
CA VAL A 103 -20.71 -39.88 -2.75
C VAL A 103 -19.64 -40.50 -1.86
N MET A 104 -19.73 -41.83 -1.70
CA MET A 104 -18.55 -42.59 -1.33
C MET A 104 -17.80 -42.89 -2.62
N ASP A 105 -16.53 -42.51 -2.61
CA ASP A 105 -15.44 -43.15 -3.34
C ASP A 105 -14.98 -42.60 -4.71
N LEU A 106 -14.34 -41.43 -4.65
CA LEU A 106 -13.36 -40.96 -5.67
C LEU A 106 -11.91 -41.10 -5.18
N LYS A 107 -11.70 -41.65 -3.97
CA LYS A 107 -10.40 -41.73 -3.30
C LYS A 107 -9.70 -43.07 -3.53
N GLU A 108 -10.43 -44.15 -3.83
CA GLU A 108 -9.83 -45.44 -4.21
C GLU A 108 -9.52 -45.57 -5.71
N GLY A 109 -10.19 -44.82 -6.58
CA GLY A 109 -9.93 -44.83 -8.03
C GLY A 109 -8.59 -44.22 -8.46
N MET A 110 -7.96 -43.37 -7.64
CA MET A 110 -6.64 -42.78 -7.93
C MET A 110 -5.45 -43.60 -7.37
N LYS A 111 -5.72 -44.64 -6.57
CA LYS A 111 -4.66 -45.55 -6.06
C LYS A 111 -4.32 -46.67 -7.04
N LEU A 112 -5.15 -46.90 -8.05
CA LEU A 112 -4.88 -47.85 -9.12
C LEU A 112 -4.43 -47.08 -10.35
N GLY A 113 -3.10 -47.00 -10.52
CA GLY A 113 -2.47 -46.33 -11.64
C GLY A 113 -2.83 -46.99 -12.96
N THR A 114 -3.70 -46.34 -13.74
CA THR A 114 -3.81 -46.46 -15.20
C THR A 114 -4.79 -45.40 -15.71
N VAL A 115 -4.33 -44.16 -15.89
CA VAL A 115 -4.87 -43.26 -16.92
C VAL A 115 -3.74 -42.35 -17.43
N THR A 116 -2.87 -42.93 -18.24
CA THR A 116 -1.99 -42.20 -19.16
C THR A 116 -2.81 -41.77 -20.38
N TYR A 117 -3.07 -40.48 -20.55
CA TYR A 117 -3.52 -39.97 -21.83
C TYR A 117 -2.33 -39.83 -22.77
N VAL A 118 -2.42 -40.58 -23.87
CA VAL A 118 -1.51 -40.68 -25.03
C VAL A 118 -0.23 -41.47 -24.76
N GLU A 119 -0.35 -42.78 -24.90
CA GLU A 119 0.77 -43.67 -25.22
C GLU A 119 1.19 -43.43 -26.68
N ASN A 120 2.37 -42.85 -26.86
CA ASN A 120 3.21 -43.20 -28.00
C ASN A 120 4.55 -43.64 -27.41
N ARG A 121 4.85 -44.93 -27.58
CA ARG A 121 6.06 -45.59 -27.05
C ARG A 121 7.31 -44.91 -27.60
N GLY A 122 8.09 -44.31 -26.71
CA GLY A 122 9.34 -43.63 -27.03
C GLY A 122 10.20 -43.46 -25.79
N GLY A 123 11.36 -44.14 -25.74
CA GLY A 123 12.18 -44.31 -24.53
C GLY A 123 12.79 -43.01 -23.97
N PHE A 124 13.46 -43.15 -22.82
CA PHE A 124 14.16 -42.11 -22.03
C PHE A 124 14.89 -41.00 -22.82
N PHE A 125 15.36 -41.28 -24.03
CA PHE A 125 16.00 -40.31 -24.92
C PHE A 125 15.05 -39.35 -25.66
N GLU A 126 13.77 -39.68 -25.83
CA GLU A 126 12.78 -38.87 -26.56
C GLU A 126 12.19 -37.77 -25.67
N GLY A 127 12.03 -38.04 -24.37
CA GLY A 127 11.72 -37.01 -23.36
C GLY A 127 12.83 -35.97 -23.19
N LEU A 128 14.09 -36.35 -23.46
CA LEU A 128 15.18 -35.39 -23.55
C LEU A 128 15.09 -34.59 -24.86
N ARG A 129 14.79 -35.22 -26.00
CA ARG A 129 14.66 -34.51 -27.30
C ARG A 129 13.51 -33.50 -27.35
N SER A 130 12.39 -33.73 -26.67
CA SER A 130 11.30 -32.74 -26.55
C SER A 130 11.67 -31.54 -25.69
N LEU A 131 12.66 -31.68 -24.78
CA LEU A 131 13.23 -30.57 -24.03
C LEU A 131 14.20 -29.72 -24.87
N PHE A 132 14.91 -30.35 -25.82
CA PHE A 132 15.96 -29.73 -26.64
C PHE A 132 15.51 -29.23 -28.03
N ASN A 133 14.34 -29.64 -28.54
CA ASN A 133 13.80 -29.05 -29.76
C ASN A 133 13.22 -27.65 -29.47
N ALA A 134 13.69 -26.66 -30.23
CA ALA A 134 13.32 -25.25 -30.18
C ALA A 134 11.79 -25.07 -30.16
N THR A 135 11.25 -24.98 -28.95
CA THR A 135 9.86 -24.68 -28.67
C THR A 135 9.71 -23.14 -28.63
N PRO A 136 8.53 -22.57 -28.90
CA PRO A 136 8.32 -21.12 -28.98
C PRO A 136 8.40 -20.41 -27.61
N SER A 137 8.97 -21.07 -26.60
CA SER A 137 8.97 -20.73 -25.18
C SER A 137 10.11 -19.81 -24.76
N GLY A 138 10.80 -19.17 -25.71
CA GLY A 138 11.92 -18.26 -25.41
C GLY A 138 13.23 -18.98 -25.05
N PRO A 139 14.32 -18.21 -24.85
CA PRO A 139 15.65 -18.77 -24.62
C PRO A 139 15.75 -19.40 -23.22
N ILE A 140 16.26 -20.63 -23.16
CA ILE A 140 16.60 -21.32 -21.91
C ILE A 140 17.79 -20.58 -21.28
N PRO A 141 17.69 -20.12 -20.01
CA PRO A 141 18.80 -19.45 -19.34
C PRO A 141 20.02 -20.37 -19.15
N ALA A 142 21.21 -19.76 -19.20
CA ALA A 142 22.45 -20.47 -18.92
C ALA A 142 22.46 -20.97 -17.47
N GLY A 143 22.57 -22.29 -17.26
CA GLY A 143 22.57 -22.90 -15.93
C GLY A 143 21.28 -23.62 -15.53
N PHE A 144 20.26 -23.64 -16.39
CA PHE A 144 19.05 -24.43 -16.14
C PHE A 144 19.38 -25.93 -15.98
N ARG A 145 18.89 -26.52 -14.89
CA ARG A 145 18.92 -27.96 -14.63
C ARG A 145 17.53 -28.43 -14.21
N PRO A 146 16.99 -29.49 -14.82
CA PRO A 146 15.70 -30.02 -14.41
C PRO A 146 15.77 -30.57 -12.98
N ILE A 147 14.71 -30.36 -12.22
CA ILE A 147 14.59 -30.77 -10.83
C ILE A 147 14.03 -32.19 -10.77
N ASN A 148 14.73 -33.10 -10.11
CA ASN A 148 14.25 -34.47 -9.95
C ASN A 148 13.21 -34.55 -8.81
N VAL A 149 12.01 -35.02 -9.12
CA VAL A 149 10.89 -35.11 -8.17
C VAL A 149 11.24 -35.94 -6.94
N ALA A 150 11.94 -37.07 -7.12
CA ALA A 150 12.30 -37.96 -6.02
C ALA A 150 13.31 -37.32 -5.04
N ARG A 151 14.20 -36.47 -5.55
CA ARG A 151 15.22 -35.77 -4.73
C ARG A 151 14.67 -34.51 -4.06
N TYR A 152 13.67 -33.87 -4.67
CA TYR A 152 13.14 -32.57 -4.21
C TYR A 152 12.23 -32.70 -2.99
N GLY A 153 11.54 -33.83 -2.86
CA GLY A 153 10.67 -34.15 -1.73
C GLY A 153 9.26 -33.54 -1.86
N PRO A 154 8.26 -34.14 -1.19
CA PRO A 154 6.83 -33.81 -1.39
C PRO A 154 6.48 -32.38 -0.96
N THR A 155 7.03 -31.88 0.15
CA THR A 155 6.70 -30.55 0.68
C THR A 155 7.22 -29.42 -0.21
N ASN A 156 8.43 -29.56 -0.76
CA ASN A 156 8.98 -28.56 -1.67
C ASN A 156 8.27 -28.60 -3.03
N MET A 157 7.90 -29.80 -3.47
CA MET A 157 7.11 -30.00 -4.69
C MET A 157 5.74 -29.31 -4.58
N ALA A 158 5.03 -29.48 -3.45
CA ALA A 158 3.77 -28.79 -3.18
C ALA A 158 3.93 -27.26 -3.19
N LYS A 159 4.99 -26.72 -2.56
CA LYS A 159 5.29 -25.27 -2.60
C LYS A 159 5.49 -24.77 -4.04
N SER A 160 6.30 -25.47 -4.84
CA SER A 160 6.56 -25.06 -6.22
C SER A 160 5.31 -25.06 -7.09
N LEU A 161 4.42 -26.06 -6.97
CA LEU A 161 3.16 -26.08 -7.74
C LEU A 161 2.16 -25.04 -7.24
N ARG A 162 2.11 -24.82 -5.93
CA ARG A 162 1.34 -23.72 -5.34
C ARG A 162 1.79 -22.38 -5.90
N ASP A 163 3.10 -22.15 -5.99
CA ASP A 163 3.65 -20.89 -6.50
C ASP A 163 3.34 -20.70 -7.99
N LEU A 164 3.44 -21.76 -8.82
CA LEU A 164 3.00 -21.73 -10.23
C LEU A 164 1.50 -21.41 -10.36
N SER A 165 0.66 -21.99 -9.50
CA SER A 165 -0.77 -21.67 -9.44
C SER A 165 -1.01 -20.22 -9.00
N TRP A 166 -0.25 -19.71 -8.03
CA TRP A 166 -0.34 -18.32 -7.57
C TRP A 166 0.05 -17.32 -8.64
N PHE A 167 1.10 -17.58 -9.42
CA PHE A 167 1.46 -16.72 -10.56
C PHE A 167 0.30 -16.58 -11.55
N LEU A 168 -0.36 -17.71 -11.90
CA LEU A 168 -1.50 -17.67 -12.82
C LEU A 168 -2.71 -16.95 -12.20
N ARG A 169 -2.95 -17.13 -10.90
CA ARG A 169 -4.06 -16.48 -10.19
C ARG A 169 -3.86 -14.98 -10.05
N TYR A 170 -2.65 -14.53 -9.74
CA TYR A 170 -2.35 -13.09 -9.70
C TYR A 170 -2.34 -12.46 -11.09
N LEU A 171 -1.98 -13.22 -12.12
CA LEU A 171 -2.14 -12.79 -13.51
C LEU A 171 -3.61 -12.52 -13.84
N THR A 172 -4.52 -13.45 -13.54
CA THR A 172 -5.94 -13.24 -13.82
C THR A 172 -6.52 -12.08 -13.00
N TYR A 173 -6.10 -11.92 -11.74
CA TYR A 173 -6.50 -10.77 -10.91
C TYR A 173 -5.99 -9.44 -11.47
N ALA A 174 -4.74 -9.38 -11.92
CA ALA A 174 -4.16 -8.16 -12.52
C ALA A 174 -4.87 -7.78 -13.82
N ILE A 175 -5.16 -8.76 -14.68
CA ILE A 175 -5.94 -8.54 -15.91
C ILE A 175 -7.31 -7.99 -15.56
N VAL A 176 -8.03 -8.58 -14.61
CA VAL A 176 -9.37 -8.08 -14.21
C VAL A 176 -9.28 -6.68 -13.61
N ALA A 177 -8.27 -6.39 -12.78
CA ALA A 177 -8.03 -5.10 -12.14
C ALA A 177 -7.60 -3.98 -13.11
N GLY A 178 -7.07 -4.35 -14.28
CA GLY A 178 -6.59 -3.44 -15.32
C GLY A 178 -5.22 -2.80 -15.05
N ASP A 179 -4.56 -3.15 -13.95
CA ASP A 179 -3.25 -2.62 -13.56
C ASP A 179 -2.34 -3.80 -13.12
N PRO A 180 -1.09 -3.90 -13.61
CA PRO A 180 -0.15 -4.93 -13.18
C PRO A 180 0.36 -4.77 -11.74
N ASN A 181 -0.08 -3.75 -10.97
CA ASN A 181 0.44 -3.48 -9.63
C ASN A 181 0.48 -4.72 -8.71
N ILE A 182 -0.57 -5.56 -8.73
CA ILE A 182 -0.63 -6.83 -7.98
C ILE A 182 0.59 -7.72 -8.28
N ILE A 183 0.98 -7.80 -9.56
CA ILE A 183 2.14 -8.57 -9.98
C ILE A 183 3.40 -7.88 -9.48
N THR A 184 3.57 -6.60 -9.80
CA THR A 184 4.80 -5.86 -9.49
C THR A 184 5.17 -5.89 -8.01
N VAL A 185 4.20 -5.72 -7.11
CA VAL A 185 4.45 -5.68 -5.66
C VAL A 185 4.80 -7.05 -5.09
N ASN A 186 4.17 -8.11 -5.61
CA ASN A 186 4.31 -9.46 -5.04
C ASN A 186 5.44 -10.28 -5.68
N THR A 187 5.88 -9.94 -6.89
CA THR A 187 6.94 -10.67 -7.59
C THR A 187 8.30 -10.00 -7.49
N ARG A 188 8.34 -8.69 -7.31
CA ARG A 188 9.60 -7.96 -7.17
C ARG A 188 10.33 -8.37 -5.88
N GLY A 189 11.58 -8.81 -6.02
CA GLY A 189 12.41 -9.32 -4.93
C GLY A 189 12.11 -10.76 -4.49
N LEU A 190 11.09 -11.41 -5.09
CA LEU A 190 10.79 -12.81 -4.81
C LEU A 190 11.92 -13.74 -5.27
N ARG A 191 12.67 -13.35 -6.29
CA ARG A 191 13.81 -14.11 -6.83
C ARG A 191 14.82 -14.50 -5.77
N GLU A 192 15.31 -13.53 -4.99
CA GLU A 192 16.32 -13.74 -3.95
C GLU A 192 15.76 -14.57 -2.77
N ILE A 193 14.47 -14.41 -2.47
CA ILE A 193 13.78 -15.22 -1.45
C ILE A 193 13.71 -16.70 -1.89
N ILE A 194 13.40 -16.95 -3.17
CA ILE A 194 13.28 -18.29 -3.74
C ILE A 194 14.64 -18.94 -3.95
N GLU A 195 15.70 -18.19 -4.28
CA GLU A 195 17.04 -18.70 -4.55
C GLU A 195 17.61 -19.55 -3.40
N ASN A 196 17.21 -19.26 -2.15
CA ASN A 196 17.58 -20.03 -0.97
C ASN A 196 16.98 -21.45 -0.93
N ALA A 197 15.88 -21.70 -1.65
CA ALA A 197 15.12 -22.95 -1.59
C ALA A 197 14.96 -23.66 -2.94
N CYS A 198 15.05 -22.94 -4.06
CA CYS A 198 14.84 -23.46 -5.41
C CYS A 198 15.71 -22.71 -6.44
N SER A 199 15.91 -23.32 -7.62
CA SER A 199 16.62 -22.69 -8.74
C SER A 199 15.79 -21.57 -9.37
N THR A 200 16.31 -20.35 -9.36
CA THR A 200 15.70 -19.18 -10.01
C THR A 200 15.53 -19.37 -11.51
N GLU A 201 16.49 -20.05 -12.15
CA GLU A 201 16.44 -20.34 -13.58
C GLU A 201 15.30 -21.29 -13.94
N ALA A 202 15.02 -22.27 -13.08
CA ALA A 202 13.86 -23.14 -13.25
C ALA A 202 12.55 -22.35 -13.20
N THR A 203 12.42 -21.38 -12.28
CA THR A 203 11.23 -20.52 -12.21
C THR A 203 11.06 -19.66 -13.46
N ILE A 204 12.15 -19.10 -14.01
CA ILE A 204 12.09 -18.31 -15.25
C ILE A 204 11.59 -19.16 -16.41
N VAL A 205 12.14 -20.37 -16.58
CA VAL A 205 11.71 -21.30 -17.64
C VAL A 205 10.25 -21.69 -17.46
N ALA A 206 9.81 -21.94 -16.22
CA ALA A 206 8.41 -22.26 -15.95
C ALA A 206 7.48 -21.09 -16.31
N LEU A 207 7.83 -19.85 -15.96
CA LEU A 207 7.03 -18.67 -16.31
C LEU A 207 6.95 -18.44 -17.82
N GLN A 208 8.06 -18.66 -18.53
CA GLN A 208 8.08 -18.59 -20.00
C GLN A 208 7.17 -19.65 -20.64
N GLU A 209 7.18 -20.88 -20.11
CA GLU A 209 6.30 -21.95 -20.57
C GLU A 209 4.83 -21.66 -20.24
N MET A 210 4.54 -21.10 -19.05
CA MET A 210 3.20 -20.65 -18.70
C MET A 210 2.71 -19.58 -19.66
N ARG A 211 3.56 -18.63 -20.06
CA ARG A 211 3.24 -17.62 -21.08
C ARG A 211 2.92 -18.27 -22.41
N ALA A 212 3.77 -19.16 -22.92
CA ALA A 212 3.54 -19.84 -24.19
C ALA A 212 2.24 -20.69 -24.16
N ALA A 213 1.99 -21.40 -23.07
CA ALA A 213 0.78 -22.18 -22.86
C ALA A 213 -0.47 -21.30 -22.80
N ALA A 214 -0.44 -20.20 -22.03
CA ALA A 214 -1.56 -19.26 -21.94
C ALA A 214 -1.89 -18.64 -23.30
N LEU A 215 -0.88 -18.13 -24.03
CA LEU A 215 -1.08 -17.53 -25.35
C LEU A 215 -1.64 -18.52 -26.39
N SER A 216 -1.40 -19.83 -26.23
CA SER A 216 -1.94 -20.84 -27.14
C SER A 216 -3.47 -20.88 -27.19
N TYR A 217 -4.14 -20.47 -26.11
CA TYR A 217 -5.61 -20.38 -26.01
C TYR A 217 -6.20 -19.12 -26.65
N PHE A 218 -5.36 -18.13 -26.99
CA PHE A 218 -5.80 -16.85 -27.56
C PHE A 218 -5.38 -16.65 -29.02
N ARG A 219 -4.84 -17.68 -29.71
CA ARG A 219 -4.34 -17.56 -31.11
C ARG A 219 -5.33 -16.95 -32.12
N LYS A 220 -6.65 -17.09 -31.88
CA LYS A 220 -7.71 -16.54 -32.74
C LYS A 220 -8.17 -15.14 -32.32
N ASP A 221 -7.63 -14.63 -31.22
CA ASP A 221 -8.07 -13.43 -30.52
C ASP A 221 -6.84 -12.52 -30.28
N GLU A 222 -6.65 -11.58 -31.19
CA GLU A 222 -5.48 -10.69 -31.21
C GLU A 222 -5.44 -9.76 -29.98
N GLU A 223 -6.59 -9.23 -29.58
CA GLU A 223 -6.71 -8.36 -28.41
C GLU A 223 -6.38 -9.15 -27.12
N GLY A 224 -6.95 -10.35 -26.97
CA GLY A 224 -6.66 -11.22 -25.84
C GLY A 224 -5.19 -11.64 -25.77
N THR A 225 -4.60 -11.97 -26.93
CA THR A 225 -3.16 -12.29 -27.05
C THR A 225 -2.29 -11.12 -26.58
N THR A 226 -2.63 -9.90 -27.00
CA THR A 226 -1.89 -8.69 -26.65
C THR A 226 -1.94 -8.42 -25.14
N ILE A 227 -3.14 -8.45 -24.55
CA ILE A 227 -3.33 -8.23 -23.11
C ILE A 227 -2.55 -9.29 -22.31
N VAL A 228 -2.76 -10.57 -22.61
CA VAL A 228 -2.08 -11.65 -21.87
C VAL A 228 -0.56 -11.57 -22.02
N SER A 229 -0.05 -11.23 -23.21
CA SER A 229 1.39 -11.03 -23.41
C SER A 229 1.92 -9.92 -22.52
N GLN A 230 1.29 -8.74 -22.54
CA GLN A 230 1.74 -7.58 -21.75
C GLN A 230 1.85 -7.91 -20.25
N TYR A 231 0.83 -8.54 -19.67
CA TYR A 231 0.86 -8.89 -18.24
C TYR A 231 1.86 -10.01 -17.91
N MET A 232 2.01 -11.02 -18.80
CA MET A 232 3.03 -12.06 -18.62
C MET A 232 4.44 -11.51 -18.77
N ASP A 233 4.65 -10.55 -19.66
CA ASP A 233 5.94 -9.90 -19.88
C ASP A 233 6.34 -9.07 -18.65
N VAL A 234 5.38 -8.36 -18.03
CA VAL A 234 5.59 -7.67 -16.74
C VAL A 234 5.91 -8.66 -15.61
N LEU A 235 5.20 -9.79 -15.55
CA LEU A 235 5.47 -10.83 -14.54
C LEU A 235 6.90 -11.37 -14.64
N ILE A 236 7.36 -11.68 -15.85
CA ILE A 236 8.70 -12.20 -16.08
C ILE A 236 9.76 -11.12 -15.85
N SER A 237 9.51 -9.87 -16.24
CA SER A 237 10.47 -8.78 -16.06
C SER A 237 10.67 -8.43 -14.58
N GLU A 238 9.58 -8.33 -13.81
CA GLU A 238 9.64 -8.01 -12.38
C GLU A 238 10.26 -9.14 -11.55
N PHE A 239 10.03 -10.41 -11.93
CA PHE A 239 10.69 -11.54 -11.30
C PHE A 239 12.20 -11.54 -11.55
N LYS A 240 12.65 -11.15 -12.75
CA LYS A 240 14.09 -11.09 -13.08
C LYS A 240 14.80 -9.95 -12.37
N ALA A 241 14.08 -8.88 -12.07
CA ALA A 241 14.64 -7.67 -11.52
C ALA A 241 15.13 -7.84 -10.06
N PRO A 242 16.19 -7.13 -9.65
CA PRO A 242 16.78 -7.27 -8.32
C PRO A 242 15.85 -6.74 -7.22
N THR A 243 16.03 -7.24 -6.00
CA THR A 243 15.27 -6.74 -4.84
C THR A 243 15.56 -5.26 -4.62
N PRO A 244 14.53 -4.41 -4.51
CA PRO A 244 14.74 -2.99 -4.23
C PRO A 244 15.24 -2.79 -2.80
N SER A 245 16.12 -1.80 -2.60
CA SER A 245 16.63 -1.43 -1.28
C SER A 245 15.53 -0.94 -0.34
N THR A 246 15.65 -1.22 0.95
CA THR A 246 14.71 -0.69 1.97
C THR A 246 14.82 0.83 2.07
N LYS A 247 13.68 1.49 2.34
CA LYS A 247 13.64 2.92 2.63
C LYS A 247 13.98 3.13 4.10
N ALA A 248 15.22 3.51 4.37
CA ALA A 248 15.65 3.89 5.71
C ALA A 248 15.07 5.25 6.09
N ARG A 249 14.61 5.35 7.35
CA ARG A 249 14.10 6.55 8.01
C ARG A 249 15.06 6.89 9.14
N GLN A 250 16.12 7.62 8.82
CA GLN A 250 17.09 8.11 9.79
C GLN A 250 16.54 9.34 10.51
N ARG A 251 16.95 9.55 11.76
CA ARG A 251 16.45 10.64 12.60
C ARG A 251 17.60 11.45 13.19
N PRO A 252 17.45 12.78 13.29
CA PRO A 252 18.54 13.68 13.67
C PRO A 252 18.78 13.73 15.19
N SER A 253 17.90 13.15 16.01
CA SER A 253 17.92 13.29 17.47
C SER A 253 17.80 11.92 18.15
N ASP A 254 18.50 11.75 19.26
CA ASP A 254 18.67 10.46 19.96
C ASP A 254 17.36 9.95 20.61
N ASP A 255 16.41 10.84 20.92
CA ASP A 255 15.10 10.50 21.48
C ASP A 255 14.13 9.89 20.44
N GLN A 256 14.50 9.98 19.16
CA GLN A 256 13.71 9.50 18.04
C GLN A 256 14.32 8.23 17.47
N GLN A 257 13.50 7.18 17.32
CA GLN A 257 13.98 5.93 16.76
C GLN A 257 14.07 5.98 15.22
N GLY A 258 15.15 5.40 14.68
CA GLY A 258 15.27 5.11 13.26
C GLY A 258 14.43 3.88 12.87
N LEU A 259 13.85 3.89 11.68
CA LEU A 259 13.02 2.80 11.17
C LEU A 259 13.36 2.50 9.71
N GLU A 260 12.90 1.37 9.17
CA GLU A 260 13.00 1.06 7.75
C GLU A 260 11.70 0.49 7.20
N LEU A 261 11.48 0.67 5.90
CA LEU A 261 10.31 0.16 5.19
C LEU A 261 10.75 -0.59 3.92
N PRO A 262 10.31 -1.84 3.70
CA PRO A 262 10.49 -2.50 2.42
C PRO A 262 9.87 -1.67 1.29
N GLN A 263 10.62 -1.43 0.21
CA GLN A 263 10.15 -0.62 -0.91
C GLN A 263 8.91 -1.22 -1.58
N SER A 264 8.73 -2.54 -1.55
CA SER A 264 7.51 -3.21 -2.03
C SER A 264 6.25 -2.71 -1.30
N TYR A 265 6.32 -2.49 0.01
CA TYR A 265 5.21 -1.95 0.80
C TYR A 265 4.90 -0.49 0.43
N PHE A 266 5.94 0.30 0.12
CA PHE A 266 5.75 1.67 -0.39
C PHE A 266 5.12 1.69 -1.78
N ASN A 267 5.51 0.78 -2.68
CA ASN A 267 4.97 0.69 -4.03
C ASN A 267 3.50 0.23 -4.04
N ALA A 268 3.12 -0.62 -3.08
CA ALA A 268 1.73 -1.04 -2.87
C ALA A 268 0.84 0.09 -2.36
N ALA A 269 1.42 1.04 -1.62
CA ALA A 269 0.72 2.15 -1.03
C ALA A 269 0.05 3.05 -2.08
N GLU A 270 -0.96 3.78 -1.63
CA GLU A 270 -1.64 4.80 -2.42
C GLU A 270 -0.62 5.84 -2.95
N ARG A 271 -0.63 6.09 -4.26
CA ARG A 271 0.21 7.16 -4.85
C ARG A 271 -0.36 8.49 -4.41
N ARG A 272 0.45 9.28 -3.70
CA ARG A 272 0.13 10.65 -3.30
C ARG A 272 1.00 11.62 -4.09
N PRO A 273 0.42 12.54 -4.89
CA PRO A 273 1.18 13.49 -5.67
C PRO A 273 1.89 14.46 -4.71
N LYS A 274 3.16 14.73 -5.02
CA LYS A 274 3.94 15.74 -4.32
C LYS A 274 3.99 16.98 -5.19
N TYR A 275 3.58 18.11 -4.63
CA TYR A 275 3.55 19.39 -5.32
C TYR A 275 4.84 20.14 -5.05
N ALA A 276 5.57 20.48 -6.12
CA ALA A 276 6.78 21.28 -6.03
C ALA A 276 6.62 22.55 -6.87
N MET A 277 7.03 23.69 -6.33
CA MET A 277 6.97 24.98 -7.00
C MET A 277 8.29 25.27 -7.70
N LYS A 278 8.29 25.19 -9.03
CA LYS A 278 9.48 25.41 -9.87
C LYS A 278 9.32 26.63 -10.77
N PRO A 279 10.41 27.36 -11.07
CA PRO A 279 10.39 28.43 -12.07
C PRO A 279 10.20 27.80 -13.46
N GLY A 280 9.07 28.07 -14.11
CA GLY A 280 8.74 27.52 -15.44
C GLY A 280 7.45 26.69 -15.51
N LEU A 281 6.82 26.42 -14.36
CA LEU A 281 5.49 25.80 -14.33
C LEU A 281 4.44 26.68 -15.01
N SER A 282 3.46 26.04 -15.64
CA SER A 282 2.28 26.71 -16.19
C SER A 282 1.46 27.40 -15.10
N ALA A 283 0.64 28.39 -15.47
CA ALA A 283 -0.22 29.08 -14.51
C ALA A 283 -1.18 28.13 -13.79
N VAL A 284 -1.64 27.08 -14.48
CA VAL A 284 -2.53 26.05 -13.91
C VAL A 284 -1.80 25.24 -12.85
N GLU A 285 -0.61 24.70 -13.16
CA GLU A 285 0.19 23.93 -12.21
C GLU A 285 0.57 24.76 -10.98
N LYS A 286 0.98 26.02 -11.17
CA LYS A 286 1.27 26.95 -10.06
C LYS A 286 0.06 27.13 -9.14
N ASN A 287 -1.14 27.25 -9.70
CA ASN A 287 -2.36 27.36 -8.91
C ASN A 287 -2.67 26.06 -8.16
N ASP A 288 -2.45 24.90 -8.76
CA ASP A 288 -2.67 23.61 -8.10
C ASP A 288 -1.70 23.37 -6.94
N VAL A 289 -0.44 23.80 -7.08
CA VAL A 289 0.55 23.78 -6.00
C VAL A 289 0.11 24.68 -4.83
N ILE A 290 -0.40 25.87 -5.10
CA ILE A 290 -0.89 26.79 -4.06
C ILE A 290 -2.14 26.23 -3.36
N LYS A 291 -3.07 25.66 -4.12
CA LYS A 291 -4.23 24.97 -3.54
C LYS A 291 -3.81 23.78 -2.67
N ALA A 292 -2.79 23.03 -3.07
CA ALA A 292 -2.23 21.97 -2.24
C ALA A 292 -1.65 22.52 -0.93
N ALA A 293 -0.94 23.65 -0.97
CA ALA A 293 -0.41 24.31 0.23
C ALA A 293 -1.53 24.76 1.18
N TYR A 294 -2.63 25.31 0.67
CA TYR A 294 -3.78 25.67 1.50
C TYR A 294 -4.43 24.45 2.15
N ARG A 295 -4.62 23.35 1.41
CA ARG A 295 -5.18 22.11 1.93
C ARG A 295 -4.28 21.49 3.01
N GLN A 296 -2.97 21.58 2.85
CA GLN A 296 -2.03 21.10 3.87
C GLN A 296 -2.05 21.97 5.15
N VAL A 297 -1.97 23.30 5.02
CA VAL A 297 -1.80 24.21 6.17
C VAL A 297 -3.12 24.48 6.90
N PHE A 298 -4.23 24.59 6.18
CA PHE A 298 -5.55 24.91 6.73
C PHE A 298 -6.49 23.70 6.81
N GLU A 299 -6.01 22.51 6.44
CA GLU A 299 -6.77 21.25 6.34
C GLU A 299 -7.88 21.24 5.28
N ARG A 300 -8.07 22.35 4.56
CA ARG A 300 -9.10 22.55 3.53
C ARG A 300 -8.70 23.69 2.58
N ASP A 301 -9.33 23.72 1.41
CA ASP A 301 -9.18 24.85 0.50
C ASP A 301 -9.98 26.07 0.99
N ILE A 302 -9.26 27.09 1.46
CA ILE A 302 -9.83 28.34 1.96
C ILE A 302 -10.34 29.26 0.85
N THR A 303 -9.80 29.13 -0.36
CA THR A 303 -10.13 30.02 -1.49
C THR A 303 -11.53 29.72 -2.00
N ARG A 304 -11.83 28.43 -2.18
CA ARG A 304 -13.12 27.94 -2.65
C ARG A 304 -14.26 28.12 -1.64
N ALA A 305 -13.96 27.96 -0.35
CA ALA A 305 -14.99 27.97 0.69
C ALA A 305 -15.38 29.38 1.14
N TYR A 306 -14.42 30.32 1.18
CA TYR A 306 -14.64 31.63 1.81
C TYR A 306 -14.16 32.82 0.96
N SER A 307 -13.67 32.58 -0.28
CA SER A 307 -13.08 33.61 -1.15
C SER A 307 -11.99 34.44 -0.46
N LEU A 308 -11.29 33.83 0.49
CA LEU A 308 -10.18 34.47 1.20
C LEU A 308 -8.91 34.32 0.36
N SER A 309 -8.30 35.44 -0.03
CA SER A 309 -6.93 35.47 -0.54
C SER A 309 -5.99 35.94 0.56
N ILE A 310 -4.88 35.24 0.75
CA ILE A 310 -3.85 35.66 1.70
C ILE A 310 -2.91 36.62 0.97
N SER A 311 -3.35 37.88 0.87
CA SER A 311 -2.53 39.02 0.43
C SER A 311 -1.79 38.78 -0.91
N ASP A 312 -0.63 39.40 -1.05
CA ASP A 312 0.37 39.35 -2.10
C ASP A 312 1.27 38.09 -2.09
N LEU A 313 1.08 37.17 -1.13
CA LEU A 313 1.94 36.01 -0.97
C LEU A 313 1.88 35.06 -2.18
N GLU A 314 0.69 34.89 -2.75
CA GLU A 314 0.50 34.07 -3.94
C GLU A 314 1.30 34.60 -5.14
N SER A 315 1.27 35.92 -5.35
CA SER A 315 2.01 36.54 -6.44
C SER A 315 3.52 36.39 -6.24
N LYS A 316 4.00 36.59 -5.01
CA LYS A 316 5.43 36.42 -4.67
C LYS A 316 5.92 34.99 -4.91
N VAL A 317 5.16 33.98 -4.49
CA VAL A 317 5.55 32.57 -4.72
C VAL A 317 5.41 32.18 -6.20
N LYS A 318 4.41 32.71 -6.92
CA LYS A 318 4.24 32.51 -8.37
C LYS A 318 5.40 33.09 -9.18
N ASN A 319 5.93 34.22 -8.76
CA ASN A 319 7.06 34.90 -9.39
C ASN A 319 8.42 34.30 -8.99
N GLY A 320 8.48 33.56 -7.88
CA GLY A 320 9.72 33.03 -7.33
C GLY A 320 10.47 34.02 -6.43
N ASP A 321 9.83 35.11 -6.01
CA ASP A 321 10.40 36.09 -5.06
C ASP A 321 10.58 35.47 -3.66
N ILE A 322 9.75 34.47 -3.34
CA ILE A 322 9.84 33.65 -2.13
C ILE A 322 9.76 32.18 -2.49
N SER A 323 10.47 31.34 -1.75
CA SER A 323 10.40 29.89 -1.89
C SER A 323 9.09 29.32 -1.32
N MET A 324 8.80 28.05 -1.62
CA MET A 324 7.62 27.38 -1.05
C MET A 324 7.73 27.26 0.47
N LYS A 325 8.94 27.02 0.99
CA LYS A 325 9.24 27.05 2.42
C LYS A 325 8.84 28.38 3.08
N GLU A 326 9.24 29.50 2.48
CA GLU A 326 8.91 30.84 3.00
C GLU A 326 7.41 31.17 2.84
N PHE A 327 6.78 30.72 1.76
CA PHE A 327 5.33 30.81 1.60
C PHE A 327 4.61 30.10 2.77
N ILE A 328 4.97 28.85 3.07
CA ILE A 328 4.40 28.07 4.18
C ILE A 328 4.65 28.76 5.54
N ARG A 329 5.86 29.30 5.77
CA ARG A 329 6.18 30.07 6.99
C ARG A 329 5.24 31.26 7.17
N ARG A 330 5.01 32.04 6.11
CA ARG A 330 4.12 33.22 6.16
C ARG A 330 2.65 32.84 6.31
N LEU A 331 2.22 31.72 5.73
CA LEU A 331 0.88 31.17 5.96
C LEU A 331 0.68 30.81 7.44
N GLY A 332 1.66 30.14 8.06
CA GLY A 332 1.61 29.76 9.48
C GLY A 332 1.60 30.94 10.45
N ARG A 333 2.21 32.06 10.06
CA ARG A 333 2.21 33.32 10.83
C ARG A 333 1.00 34.21 10.53
N SER A 334 0.13 33.83 9.59
CA SER A 334 -1.00 34.65 9.20
C SER A 334 -2.04 34.78 10.33
N PRO A 335 -2.76 35.93 10.42
CA PRO A 335 -3.87 36.08 11.37
C PRO A 335 -4.96 35.01 11.19
N LEU A 336 -5.15 34.53 9.95
CA LEU A 336 -6.10 33.48 9.64
C LEU A 336 -5.71 32.15 10.31
N TYR A 337 -4.44 31.75 10.18
CA TYR A 337 -3.95 30.53 10.82
C TYR A 337 -4.06 30.64 12.35
N GLN A 338 -3.66 31.78 12.91
CA GLN A 338 -3.75 32.03 14.35
C GLN A 338 -5.20 31.91 14.87
N LYS A 339 -6.16 32.50 14.16
CA LYS A 339 -7.59 32.45 14.53
C LYS A 339 -8.15 31.03 14.50
N GLN A 340 -7.71 30.21 13.53
CA GLN A 340 -8.25 28.86 13.36
C GLN A 340 -7.55 27.80 14.21
N PHE A 341 -6.21 27.85 14.33
CA PHE A 341 -5.38 26.76 14.85
C PHE A 341 -4.56 27.11 16.09
N TYR A 342 -4.62 28.36 16.58
CA TYR A 342 -3.92 28.78 17.79
C TYR A 342 -4.88 29.28 18.88
N GLN A 343 -5.67 30.33 18.61
CA GLN A 343 -6.57 30.95 19.59
C GLN A 343 -7.57 29.99 20.27
N PRO A 344 -8.20 29.03 19.57
CA PRO A 344 -9.19 28.15 20.19
C PRO A 344 -8.57 26.91 20.88
N TYR A 345 -7.25 26.85 21.04
CA TYR A 345 -6.53 25.71 21.60
C TYR A 345 -5.54 26.12 22.69
N ILE A 346 -5.25 25.19 23.60
CA ILE A 346 -4.11 25.31 24.50
C ILE A 346 -2.80 25.10 23.74
N ASN A 347 -1.69 25.64 24.26
CA ASN A 347 -0.36 25.53 23.63
C ASN A 347 0.01 24.09 23.25
N SER A 348 -0.28 23.11 24.12
CA SER A 348 0.02 21.70 23.84
C SER A 348 -0.75 21.17 22.63
N ARG A 349 -2.01 21.56 22.45
CA ARG A 349 -2.83 21.11 21.33
C ARG A 349 -2.50 21.88 20.05
N ALA A 350 -2.22 23.18 20.15
CA ALA A 350 -1.73 23.99 19.04
C ALA A 350 -0.40 23.45 18.47
N LEU A 351 0.50 22.98 19.34
CA LEU A 351 1.74 22.30 18.96
C LEU A 351 1.46 21.04 18.13
N GLU A 352 0.58 20.15 18.60
CA GLU A 352 0.23 18.92 17.88
C GLU A 352 -0.33 19.20 16.47
N LEU A 353 -1.18 20.22 16.34
CA LEU A 353 -1.72 20.66 15.04
C LEU A 353 -0.63 21.30 14.16
N ALA A 354 0.29 22.08 14.74
CA ALA A 354 1.41 22.64 13.98
C ALA A 354 2.33 21.53 13.39
N PHE A 355 2.60 20.47 14.17
CA PHE A 355 3.32 19.29 13.67
C PHE A 355 2.62 18.65 12.47
N ARG A 356 1.29 18.51 12.53
CA ARG A 356 0.48 18.03 11.40
C ARG A 356 0.64 18.91 10.17
N HIS A 357 0.51 20.23 10.31
CA HIS A 357 0.50 21.17 9.18
C HIS A 357 1.86 21.37 8.53
N PHE A 358 2.91 21.57 9.33
CA PHE A 358 4.23 21.94 8.82
C PHE A 358 5.14 20.74 8.58
N LEU A 359 5.00 19.66 9.35
CA LEU A 359 5.83 18.45 9.23
C LEU A 359 5.05 17.24 8.71
N GLY A 360 3.72 17.30 8.60
CA GLY A 360 2.92 16.18 8.07
C GLY A 360 2.90 14.93 8.97
N ARG A 361 3.32 15.02 10.23
CA ARG A 361 3.34 13.90 11.19
C ARG A 361 2.97 14.36 12.60
N GLY A 362 2.73 13.43 13.52
CA GLY A 362 2.65 13.74 14.94
C GLY A 362 4.03 13.87 15.61
N PRO A 363 4.11 14.50 16.80
CA PRO A 363 5.28 14.37 17.66
C PRO A 363 5.64 12.91 17.94
N SER A 364 6.92 12.62 18.00
CA SER A 364 7.44 11.26 18.13
C SER A 364 7.66 10.89 19.59
N SER A 365 8.27 11.77 20.38
CA SER A 365 8.71 11.53 21.76
C SER A 365 8.16 12.58 22.73
N ARG A 366 8.32 12.33 24.05
CA ARG A 366 7.96 13.30 25.09
C ARG A 366 8.92 14.49 25.08
N GLU A 367 10.19 14.22 24.81
CA GLU A 367 11.30 15.18 24.77
C GLU A 367 11.10 16.17 23.63
N GLU A 368 10.68 15.68 22.46
CA GLU A 368 10.31 16.51 21.30
C GLU A 368 9.15 17.44 21.66
N VAL A 369 8.09 16.93 22.30
CA VAL A 369 6.98 17.77 22.76
C VAL A 369 7.45 18.84 23.75
N GLN A 370 8.29 18.50 24.73
CA GLN A 370 8.81 19.46 25.71
C GLN A 370 9.65 20.56 25.04
N LYS A 371 10.52 20.20 24.09
CA LYS A 371 11.35 21.15 23.34
C LYS A 371 10.49 22.19 22.65
N TYR A 372 9.55 21.77 21.80
CA TYR A 372 8.70 22.72 21.06
C TYR A 372 7.68 23.42 21.96
N PHE A 373 7.27 22.80 23.07
CA PHE A 373 6.41 23.44 24.06
C PHE A 373 7.11 24.61 24.77
N SER A 374 8.41 24.49 25.07
CA SER A 374 9.19 25.59 25.62
C SER A 374 9.29 26.77 24.64
N ILE A 375 9.49 26.50 23.35
CA ILE A 375 9.58 27.51 22.28
C ILE A 375 8.27 28.27 22.13
N VAL A 376 7.13 27.57 22.01
CA VAL A 376 5.82 28.22 21.86
C VAL A 376 5.43 29.01 23.12
N SER A 377 5.87 28.58 24.31
CA SER A 377 5.55 29.27 25.56
C SER A 377 6.33 30.58 25.73
N GLN A 378 7.55 30.66 25.17
CA GLN A 378 8.39 31.86 25.23
C GLN A 378 8.14 32.84 24.07
N GLY A 379 8.00 32.32 22.84
CA GLY A 379 7.92 33.13 21.62
C GLY A 379 6.57 33.08 20.89
N GLY A 380 5.57 32.40 21.46
CA GLY A 380 4.25 32.25 20.86
C GLY A 380 4.26 31.47 19.55
N LEU A 381 3.20 31.66 18.75
CA LEU A 381 3.01 31.00 17.46
C LEU A 381 4.14 31.27 16.44
N PRO A 382 4.63 32.51 16.24
CA PRO A 382 5.66 32.77 15.22
C PRO A 382 6.94 31.98 15.47
N ALA A 383 7.42 31.94 16.71
CA ALA A 383 8.62 31.19 17.09
C ALA A 383 8.46 29.67 16.89
N LEU A 384 7.26 29.14 17.16
CA LEU A 384 6.96 27.72 16.91
C LEU A 384 7.02 27.40 15.40
N VAL A 385 6.40 28.24 14.56
CA VAL A 385 6.40 28.03 13.10
C VAL A 385 7.83 28.06 12.57
N ASP A 386 8.65 29.01 13.03
CA ASP A 386 10.05 29.12 12.61
C ASP A 386 10.86 27.90 13.02
N ALA A 387 10.72 27.47 14.27
CA ALA A 387 11.44 26.29 14.77
C ALA A 387 11.10 25.01 13.98
N LEU A 388 9.85 24.86 13.52
CA LEU A 388 9.44 23.71 12.72
C LEU A 388 9.95 23.81 11.28
N VAL A 389 9.81 24.97 10.64
CA VAL A 389 10.18 25.18 9.24
C VAL A 389 11.70 25.24 9.06
N ASP A 390 12.45 25.70 10.05
CA ASP A 390 13.92 25.73 10.05
C ASP A 390 14.59 24.47 10.60
N SER A 391 13.79 23.44 10.93
CA SER A 391 14.34 22.14 11.30
C SER A 391 15.05 21.47 10.11
N SER A 392 16.09 20.68 10.39
CA SER A 392 16.77 19.86 9.37
C SER A 392 15.80 18.88 8.73
N GLU A 393 14.90 18.29 9.52
CA GLU A 393 13.87 17.37 9.02
C GLU A 393 12.97 18.02 7.96
N TYR A 394 12.62 19.30 8.11
CA TYR A 394 11.83 20.00 7.10
C TYR A 394 12.58 20.08 5.77
N SER A 395 13.85 20.49 5.82
CA SER A 395 14.72 20.58 4.64
C SER A 395 14.93 19.22 3.98
N ASP A 396 15.09 18.14 4.75
CA ASP A 396 15.32 16.79 4.22
C ASP A 396 14.09 16.23 3.48
N TYR A 397 12.88 16.47 4.01
CA TYR A 397 11.64 15.91 3.45
C TYR A 397 11.00 16.76 2.36
N PHE A 398 11.10 18.08 2.46
CA PHE A 398 10.40 19.03 1.62
C PHE A 398 11.33 19.97 0.86
N GLY A 399 12.52 20.23 1.40
CA GLY A 399 13.44 21.24 0.86
C GLY A 399 12.80 22.63 0.86
N GLU A 400 13.08 23.41 -0.17
CA GLU A 400 12.52 24.77 -0.32
C GLU A 400 11.40 24.87 -1.36
N GLU A 401 11.22 23.84 -2.19
CA GLU A 401 10.29 23.86 -3.33
C GLU A 401 9.03 23.02 -3.08
N THR A 402 9.10 21.99 -2.25
CA THR A 402 8.00 21.03 -2.10
C THR A 402 7.01 21.50 -1.03
N VAL A 403 5.73 21.42 -1.33
CA VAL A 403 4.65 21.63 -0.36
C VAL A 403 4.68 20.49 0.66
N PRO A 404 4.58 20.76 1.97
CA PRO A 404 4.48 19.70 2.96
C PRO A 404 3.31 18.75 2.67
N TYR A 405 3.49 17.48 3.01
CA TYR A 405 2.48 16.45 2.76
C TYR A 405 2.34 15.53 3.97
N LEU A 406 1.15 14.96 4.15
CA LEU A 406 0.88 14.02 5.25
C LEU A 406 1.68 12.72 5.09
N ARG A 407 2.46 12.38 6.11
CA ARG A 407 3.32 11.20 6.20
C ARG A 407 2.60 10.06 6.91
N GLY A 408 1.58 9.54 6.24
CA GLY A 408 0.74 8.43 6.72
C GLY A 408 1.30 7.05 6.42
N LEU A 409 0.48 6.02 6.68
CA LEU A 409 0.80 4.62 6.41
C LEU A 409 1.18 4.41 4.94
N GLY A 410 2.23 3.63 4.70
CA GLY A 410 2.71 3.27 3.36
C GLY A 410 3.72 4.26 2.77
N GLN A 411 3.65 5.55 3.10
CA GLN A 411 4.59 6.56 2.60
C GLN A 411 5.97 6.47 3.26
N GLU A 412 5.98 6.20 4.57
CA GLU A 412 7.19 6.00 5.38
C GLU A 412 6.93 4.95 6.48
N ALA A 413 8.03 4.45 7.08
CA ALA A 413 7.96 3.55 8.23
C ALA A 413 7.35 4.27 9.45
N GLN A 414 6.27 3.71 9.98
CA GLN A 414 5.52 4.27 11.11
C GLN A 414 6.02 3.70 12.43
N GLU A 415 6.15 4.54 13.44
CA GLU A 415 6.49 4.09 14.79
C GLU A 415 5.23 3.60 15.52
N CYS A 416 5.35 2.51 16.28
CA CYS A 416 4.23 2.00 17.07
C CYS A 416 3.91 2.90 18.30
N ARG A 417 4.90 3.69 18.76
CA ARG A 417 4.81 4.54 19.96
C ARG A 417 3.72 5.61 19.88
N ASN A 418 3.42 6.16 18.72
CA ASN A 418 2.39 7.18 18.53
C ASN A 418 1.31 6.74 17.52
N TRP A 419 1.16 5.43 17.27
CA TRP A 419 0.29 4.88 16.24
C TRP A 419 -1.14 5.45 16.27
N GLY A 420 -1.87 5.25 17.39
CA GLY A 420 -3.25 5.74 17.54
C GLY A 420 -3.37 7.26 17.38
N PRO A 421 -2.63 8.07 18.18
CA PRO A 421 -2.67 9.52 18.10
C PRO A 421 -2.31 10.07 16.72
N GLN A 422 -1.36 9.46 16.01
CA GLN A 422 -0.98 9.89 14.67
C GLN A 422 -2.10 9.60 13.66
N GLN A 423 -2.74 8.43 13.69
CA GLN A 423 -3.86 8.14 12.79
C GLN A 423 -5.04 9.10 13.05
N ASP A 424 -5.33 9.38 14.32
CA ASP A 424 -6.42 10.29 14.69
C ASP A 424 -6.08 11.75 14.33
N LEU A 425 -4.79 12.15 14.38
CA LEU A 425 -4.32 13.48 13.99
C LEU A 425 -4.45 13.73 12.48
N LEU A 426 -4.28 12.72 11.64
CA LEU A 426 -4.33 12.88 10.18
C LEU A 426 -5.75 12.99 9.61
N ASN A 427 -6.78 12.85 10.46
CA ASN A 427 -8.19 12.99 10.06
C ASN A 427 -8.67 14.45 10.11
N TYR A 428 -9.71 14.76 9.34
CA TYR A 428 -10.42 16.06 9.40
C TYR A 428 -11.05 16.33 10.77
N SER A 429 -11.25 15.30 11.60
CA SER A 429 -11.82 15.43 12.94
C SER A 429 -10.82 15.98 13.96
N ALA A 430 -9.53 16.04 13.61
CA ALA A 430 -8.47 16.41 14.54
C ALA A 430 -8.68 17.80 15.20
N PRO A 431 -9.02 18.88 14.48
CA PRO A 431 -9.24 20.20 15.11
C PRO A 431 -10.37 20.23 16.14
N TYR A 432 -11.37 19.35 16.04
CA TYR A 432 -12.47 19.34 17.01
C TYR A 432 -12.03 18.82 18.37
N ARG A 433 -10.93 18.05 18.45
CA ARG A 433 -10.37 17.63 19.73
C ARG A 433 -9.57 18.75 20.38
N LYS A 434 -10.03 19.21 21.54
CA LYS A 434 -9.39 20.27 22.34
C LYS A 434 -8.34 19.78 23.32
N ILE A 435 -8.45 18.53 23.74
CA ILE A 435 -7.52 17.88 24.68
C ILE A 435 -6.29 17.36 23.92
N PRO A 436 -5.07 17.64 24.39
CA PRO A 436 -3.84 17.18 23.74
C PRO A 436 -3.70 15.66 23.87
N GLN A 437 -3.31 15.00 22.78
CA GLN A 437 -3.22 13.54 22.71
C GLN A 437 -1.81 13.01 22.98
N PHE A 438 -0.78 13.70 22.48
CA PHE A 438 0.57 13.16 22.46
C PHE A 438 1.21 13.29 23.84
N ILE A 439 1.13 14.46 24.47
CA ILE A 439 1.72 14.66 25.79
C ILE A 439 1.07 13.77 26.86
N THR A 440 -0.26 13.59 26.78
CA THR A 440 -1.02 12.74 27.71
C THR A 440 -0.66 11.28 27.53
N THR A 441 -0.61 10.80 26.28
CA THR A 441 -0.22 9.43 25.94
C THR A 441 1.23 9.13 26.35
N PHE A 442 2.18 10.00 26.00
CA PHE A 442 3.59 9.81 26.35
C PHE A 442 3.85 9.89 27.85
N ALA A 443 3.14 10.76 28.58
CA ALA A 443 3.22 10.79 30.03
C ALA A 443 2.66 9.48 30.63
N ALA A 444 1.50 9.01 30.14
CA ALA A 444 0.84 7.81 30.65
C ALA A 444 1.67 6.53 30.45
N TYR A 445 2.51 6.44 29.42
CA TYR A 445 3.43 5.30 29.25
C TYR A 445 4.37 5.09 30.44
N ASN A 446 4.74 6.17 31.14
CA ASN A 446 5.69 6.12 32.25
C ASN A 446 5.02 6.16 33.64
N GLN A 447 3.70 6.36 33.70
CA GLN A 447 2.94 6.45 34.95
C GLN A 447 2.29 5.10 35.31
N PRO A 448 1.87 4.88 36.58
CA PRO A 448 1.03 3.74 36.93
C PRO A 448 -0.31 3.77 36.18
N LEU A 449 -1.10 2.70 36.31
CA LEU A 449 -2.44 2.67 35.73
C LEU A 449 -3.26 3.86 36.25
N PRO A 450 -4.00 4.56 35.38
CA PRO A 450 -4.82 5.68 35.78
C PRO A 450 -5.97 5.21 36.68
N ASP A 451 -6.42 6.11 37.55
CA ASP A 451 -7.63 5.94 38.35
C ASP A 451 -8.86 6.24 37.46
N GLN A 452 -9.42 5.19 36.86
CA GLN A 452 -10.58 5.27 35.97
C GLN A 452 -11.27 3.90 35.86
N HIS A 453 -12.49 3.89 35.35
CA HIS A 453 -13.21 2.66 35.02
C HIS A 453 -12.38 1.71 34.12
N PRO A 454 -12.47 0.38 34.31
CA PRO A 454 -11.81 -0.62 33.45
C PRO A 454 -12.13 -0.52 31.94
N TYR A 455 -13.28 0.06 31.58
CA TYR A 455 -13.73 0.22 30.19
C TYR A 455 -13.46 1.63 29.61
N GLY A 456 -12.82 2.52 30.37
CA GLY A 456 -12.56 3.91 29.99
C GLY A 456 -13.32 4.93 30.84
N SER A 457 -12.76 6.13 30.98
CA SER A 457 -13.20 7.18 31.90
C SER A 457 -14.62 7.71 31.64
N GLY A 458 -15.22 7.45 30.48
CA GLY A 458 -16.61 7.81 30.18
C GLY A 458 -17.66 6.91 30.85
N ASN A 459 -17.24 5.81 31.49
CA ASN A 459 -18.16 4.90 32.19
C ASN A 459 -18.36 5.25 33.66
N ASP A 460 -17.55 6.15 34.23
CA ASP A 460 -17.73 6.61 35.60
C ASP A 460 -18.77 7.76 35.60
N PRO A 461 -19.88 7.66 36.36
CA PRO A 461 -20.86 8.74 36.45
C PRO A 461 -20.31 9.90 37.29
N LEU A 462 -20.85 11.10 37.07
CA LEU A 462 -20.57 12.23 37.95
C LEU A 462 -21.27 12.03 39.30
N GLU A 463 -20.51 12.13 40.40
CA GLU A 463 -21.02 12.01 41.77
C GLU A 463 -21.80 13.28 42.19
N ILE A 464 -23.04 13.40 41.74
CA ILE A 464 -23.94 14.50 42.04
C ILE A 464 -25.29 13.99 42.56
N GLN A 465 -26.05 14.85 43.25
CA GLN A 465 -27.33 14.49 43.88
C GLN A 465 -28.38 13.96 42.89
N PHE A 466 -28.36 14.42 41.64
CA PHE A 466 -29.21 13.94 40.55
C PHE A 466 -28.38 13.01 39.65
N GLY A 467 -28.65 11.70 39.67
CA GLY A 467 -27.82 10.69 39.01
C GLY A 467 -27.92 10.60 37.48
N ALA A 468 -27.27 9.58 36.91
CA ALA A 468 -27.26 9.20 35.48
C ALA A 468 -26.64 10.23 34.50
N ILE A 469 -25.70 11.04 34.97
CA ILE A 469 -24.91 11.92 34.11
C ILE A 469 -23.51 11.32 33.92
N PHE A 470 -23.16 11.02 32.67
CA PHE A 470 -21.85 10.50 32.28
C PHE A 470 -21.07 11.54 31.47
N PRO A 471 -19.75 11.69 31.67
CA PRO A 471 -18.91 12.50 30.80
C PRO A 471 -18.99 12.02 29.34
N LYS A 472 -19.18 12.97 28.41
CA LYS A 472 -19.18 12.64 26.98
C LYS A 472 -17.76 12.37 26.50
N GLU A 473 -17.40 11.10 26.41
CA GLU A 473 -16.17 10.66 25.75
C GLU A 473 -16.42 10.34 24.28
N THR A 474 -16.27 11.34 23.40
CA THR A 474 -16.21 11.10 21.96
C THR A 474 -14.77 11.05 21.50
N ARG A 475 -14.30 9.84 21.11
CA ARG A 475 -12.98 9.63 20.48
C ARG A 475 -12.79 10.52 19.24
N ASN A 476 -13.85 10.67 18.45
CA ASN A 476 -13.99 11.63 17.36
C ASN A 476 -15.17 12.57 17.68
N PRO A 477 -14.94 13.77 18.23
CA PRO A 477 -16.02 14.74 18.41
C PRO A 477 -16.59 15.10 17.03
N SER A 478 -17.89 14.87 16.84
CA SER A 478 -18.63 15.39 15.69
C SER A 478 -18.72 16.91 15.78
N SER A 479 -18.67 17.56 14.62
CA SER A 479 -18.81 19.01 14.42
C SER A 479 -19.90 19.67 15.25
#